data_AF-A0A7C3M9F2-F1
#
_entry.id   AF-A0A7C3M9F2-F1
#
_cell.length_a   1.000
_cell.length_b   1.000
_cell.length_c   1.000
_cell.angle_alpha   90.00
_cell.angle_beta   90.00
_cell.angle_gamma   90.00
#
_symmetry.space_group_name_H-M   'P 1'
#
loop_
_entity.id
_entity.type
_entity.pdbx_description
1 polymer ?
#
loop_
_entity_poly.entity_id
_entity_poly.type
_entity_poly.pdbx_seq_one_letter_code
_entity_poly.pdbx_strand_id
1 'polypeptide(L)' 'MARYFEVWVDQTKKAEVIKKLKEICEEVHEVFYDYDVIVRVSEMEEKDLLKIDGVKRVRRHYNC' A
#
# COMPACT_ATOMS: atom_id res chain seq x y z
N MET A 1 7.30 11.72 -9.99
CA MET A 1 8.49 11.04 -9.40
C MET A 1 7.93 9.87 -8.61
N ALA A 2 8.27 8.63 -8.98
CA ALA A 2 7.67 7.46 -8.34
C ALA A 2 8.05 7.40 -6.85
N ARG A 3 7.09 7.05 -6.01
CA ARG A 3 7.23 6.95 -4.55
C ARG A 3 6.81 5.55 -4.11
N TYR A 4 7.49 5.05 -3.09
CA TYR A 4 7.14 3.79 -2.45
C TYR A 4 6.48 4.05 -1.09
N PHE A 5 5.46 3.27 -0.78
CA PHE A 5 4.75 3.33 0.49
C PHE A 5 4.64 1.96 1.13
N GLU A 6 4.93 1.89 2.42
CA GLU A 6 4.63 0.77 3.30
C GLU A 6 3.16 0.87 3.71
N VAL A 7 2.42 -0.22 3.56
CA VAL A 7 0.97 -0.26 3.81
C VAL A 7 0.66 -1.37 4.80
N TRP A 8 -0.05 -1.02 5.86
CA TRP A 8 -0.62 -1.94 6.84
C TRP A 8 -2.08 -2.14 6.53
N VAL A 9 -2.49 -3.41 6.51
CA VAL A 9 -3.81 -3.81 6.06
C VAL A 9 -4.53 -4.55 7.18
N ASP A 10 -5.85 -4.38 7.23
CA ASP A 10 -6.68 -5.22 8.05
C ASP A 10 -6.63 -6.67 7.57
N GLN A 11 -6.18 -7.58 8.43
CA GLN A 11 -6.02 -8.99 8.08
C GLN A 11 -7.35 -9.64 7.65
N THR A 12 -8.48 -9.14 8.16
CA THR A 12 -9.82 -9.62 7.77
C THR A 12 -10.18 -9.25 6.32
N LYS A 13 -9.56 -8.19 5.77
CA LYS A 13 -9.81 -7.66 4.41
C LYS A 13 -8.58 -7.77 3.50
N LYS A 14 -7.52 -8.46 3.93
CA LYS A 14 -6.21 -8.44 3.28
C LYS A 14 -6.26 -8.80 1.79
N ALA A 15 -6.97 -9.87 1.45
CA ALA A 15 -7.11 -10.31 0.06
C ALA A 15 -7.79 -9.25 -0.83
N GLU A 16 -8.86 -8.62 -0.33
CA GLU A 16 -9.61 -7.59 -1.06
C GLU A 16 -8.78 -6.32 -1.26
N VAL A 17 -8.09 -5.88 -0.20
CA VAL A 17 -7.22 -4.69 -0.25
C VAL A 17 -6.05 -4.91 -1.20
N ILE A 18 -5.37 -6.07 -1.13
CA ILE A 18 -4.25 -6.37 -2.03
C ILE A 18 -4.71 -6.42 -3.48
N LYS A 19 -5.88 -7.02 -3.76
CA LYS A 19 -6.46 -7.01 -5.11
C LYS A 19 -6.67 -5.59 -5.60
N LYS A 20 -7.28 -4.73 -4.78
CA LYS A 20 -7.53 -3.32 -5.12
C LYS A 20 -6.25 -2.52 -5.31
N LEU A 21 -5.23 -2.74 -4.47
CA LEU A 21 -3.92 -2.11 -4.62
C LEU A 21 -3.27 -2.52 -5.94
N LYS A 22 -3.37 -3.79 -6.35
CA LYS A 22 -2.85 -4.28 -7.64
C LYS A 22 -3.56 -3.68 -8.85
N GLU A 23 -4.80 -3.18 -8.69
CA GLU A 23 -5.56 -2.51 -9.75
C GLU A 23 -5.19 -1.03 -9.92
N ILE A 24 -4.72 -0.36 -8.86
CA ILE A 24 -4.50 1.11 -8.86
C ILE A 24 -3.04 1.52 -8.71
N CYS A 25 -2.17 0.65 -8.19
CA CYS A 25 -0.75 0.92 -8.00
C CYS A 25 0.08 0.29 -9.14
N GLU A 26 1.20 0.92 -9.47
CA GLU A 26 2.09 0.46 -10.54
C GLU A 26 2.79 -0.85 -10.16
N GLU A 27 3.16 -0.97 -8.89
CA GLU A 27 3.76 -2.18 -8.33
C GLU A 27 3.21 -2.43 -6.93
N VAL A 28 3.02 -3.71 -6.59
CA VAL A 28 2.58 -4.15 -5.26
C VAL A 28 3.39 -5.37 -4.87
N HIS A 29 4.16 -5.24 -3.81
CA HIS A 29 5.01 -6.30 -3.26
C HIS A 29 4.50 -6.69 -1.88
N GLU A 30 3.99 -7.91 -1.77
CA GLU A 30 3.57 -8.47 -0.48
C GLU A 30 4.82 -8.82 0.34
N VAL A 31 4.81 -8.41 1.61
CA VAL A 31 5.94 -8.65 2.53
C VAL A 31 5.45 -9.36 3.79
N PHE A 32 6.35 -10.09 4.43
CA PHE A 32 6.11 -10.81 5.68
C PHE A 32 6.89 -10.16 6.84
N TYR A 33 6.77 -8.84 6.98
CA TYR A 33 7.48 -8.02 7.98
C TYR A 33 6.50 -7.18 8.79
N ASP A 34 6.97 -6.09 9.41
CA ASP A 34 6.15 -5.19 10.23
C ASP A 34 4.96 -4.58 9.48
N TYR A 35 5.01 -4.48 8.14
CA TYR A 35 3.92 -4.06 7.24
C TYR A 35 3.51 -5.19 6.29
N ASP A 36 2.36 -5.06 5.63
CA ASP A 36 1.78 -6.11 4.79
C ASP A 36 2.19 -6.04 3.32
N VAL A 37 2.37 -4.82 2.80
CA VAL A 37 2.61 -4.57 1.38
C VAL A 37 3.44 -3.31 1.18
N ILE A 38 4.33 -3.33 0.18
CA ILE A 38 4.95 -2.13 -0.40
C ILE A 38 4.25 -1.83 -1.71
N VAL A 39 3.85 -0.58 -1.91
CA VAL A 39 3.26 -0.14 -3.19
C VAL A 39 4.09 0.96 -3.82
N ARG A 40 4.21 0.92 -5.15
CA ARG A 40 4.77 2.00 -5.96
C ARG A 40 3.65 2.80 -6.60
N VAL A 41 3.68 4.11 -6.43
CA VAL A 41 2.73 5.04 -7.05
C VAL A 41 3.47 6.25 -7.63
N SER A 42 3.04 6.71 -8.79
CA SER A 42 3.59 7.88 -9.48
C SER A 42 2.77 9.15 -9.25
N GLU A 43 1.45 9.02 -9.11
CA GLU A 43 0.50 10.15 -9.03
C GLU A 43 -0.26 10.22 -7.69
N MET A 44 -0.30 9.13 -6.91
CA MET A 44 -1.03 9.08 -5.64
C MET A 44 -0.19 9.54 -4.45
N GLU A 45 -0.87 10.10 -3.45
CA GLU A 45 -0.26 10.45 -2.17
C GLU A 45 -0.68 9.50 -1.05
N GLU A 46 0.01 9.59 0.09
CA GLU A 46 -0.28 8.80 1.30
C GLU A 46 -1.77 8.86 1.70
N LYS A 47 -2.38 10.04 1.57
CA LYS A 47 -3.79 10.27 1.91
C LYS A 47 -4.76 9.51 1.02
N ASP A 48 -4.38 9.19 -0.22
CA ASP A 48 -5.24 8.46 -1.14
C ASP A 48 -5.24 6.97 -0.83
N LEU A 49 -4.07 6.43 -0.46
CA LEU A 49 -3.94 5.06 0.02
C LEU A 49 -4.70 4.85 1.35
N LEU A 50 -4.68 5.83 2.25
CA LEU A 50 -5.43 5.78 3.52
C LEU A 50 -6.96 5.78 3.35
N LYS A 51 -7.50 6.24 2.20
CA LYS A 51 -8.95 6.20 1.92
C LYS A 51 -9.44 4.81 1.51
N ILE A 52 -8.53 3.86 1.27
CA ILE A 52 -8.88 2.51 0.89
C ILE A 52 -9.41 1.79 2.13
N ASP A 53 -10.67 1.35 2.07
CA ASP A 53 -11.27 0.54 3.13
C ASP A 53 -10.41 -0.70 3.42
N GLY A 54 -10.03 -0.88 4.69
CA GLY A 54 -9.11 -1.92 5.14
C GLY A 54 -7.63 -1.50 5.20
N VAL A 55 -7.23 -0.33 4.71
CA VAL A 55 -5.89 0.21 4.98
C VAL A 55 -5.89 0.88 6.36
N LYS A 56 -5.03 0.39 7.26
CA LYS A 56 -4.91 0.88 8.64
C LYS A 56 -3.87 1.99 8.79
N ARG A 57 -2.78 1.88 8.03
CA ARG A 57 -1.66 2.80 8.09
C ARG A 57 -0.93 2.80 6.77
N VAL A 58 -0.40 3.96 6.42
CA VAL A 58 0.51 4.14 5.29
C VAL A 58 1.70 4.93 5.79
N ARG A 59 2.90 4.59 5.31
CA ARG A 59 4.11 5.34 5.58
C ARG A 59 4.94 5.40 4.31
N ARG A 60 5.50 6.55 4.00
CA ARG A 60 6.48 6.65 2.91
C ARG A 60 7.68 5.74 3.20
N HIS A 61 8.05 4.91 2.24
CA HIS A 61 9.25 4.09 2.34
C HIS A 61 10.46 5.00 2.04
N TYR A 62 11.36 5.15 3.02
CA TYR A 62 12.42 6.16 3.00
C TYR A 62 13.69 5.74 2.25
N ASN A 63 13.73 4.54 1.67
CA ASN A 63 14.93 3.94 1.09
C ASN A 63 14.90 3.79 -0.45
N CYS A 64 14.11 4.62 -1.15
CA CYS A 64 13.97 4.60 -2.62
C CYS A 64 14.17 5.97 -3.25
#